data_AF-E3HKM9-F1
#
_entry.id   AF-E3HKM9-F1
#
_cell.length_a   1.000
_cell.length_b   1.000
_cell.length_c   1.000
_cell.angle_alpha   90.00
_cell.angle_beta   90.00
_cell.angle_gamma   90.00
#
_symmetry.space_group_name_H-M   'P 1'
#
loop_
_entity.id
_entity.type
_entity.pdbx_description
1 polymer ?
#
loop_
_entity_poly.entity_id
_entity_poly.type
_entity_poly.pdbx_seq_one_letter_code
_entity_poly.pdbx_strand_id
1 'polypeptide(L)'
;MEVLRRELLAKVGNDPDIAAELARSLDQNHREDVDDLLLAIKQERWAEVKRYAHRILNTAQLLGCGALVELCLRVEGLLAEDGGQARAKLLEDYVPVVQNLSAILERVRRTF
;
A
#
# COMPACT_ATOMS: atom_id res chain seq x y z
N MET A 1 3.03 -6.48 -15.23
CA MET A 1 1.74 -7.15 -14.97
C MET A 1 1.90 -8.65 -14.76
N GLU A 2 2.51 -9.39 -15.72
CA GLU A 2 2.67 -10.86 -15.59
C GLU A 2 3.47 -11.33 -14.37
N VAL A 3 4.45 -10.53 -13.92
CA VAL A 3 5.24 -10.87 -12.72
C VAL A 3 4.36 -10.93 -11.47
N LEU A 4 3.60 -9.87 -11.19
CA LEU A 4 2.75 -9.78 -10.00
C LEU A 4 1.60 -10.81 -10.02
N ARG A 5 1.02 -11.07 -11.20
CA ARG A 5 0.04 -12.16 -11.37
C ARG A 5 0.63 -13.53 -11.01
N ARG A 6 1.85 -13.83 -11.48
CA ARG A 6 2.56 -15.09 -11.17
C ARG A 6 2.91 -15.19 -9.68
N GLU A 7 3.31 -14.09 -9.05
CA GLU A 7 3.59 -14.06 -7.62
C GLU A 7 2.33 -14.34 -6.78
N LEU A 8 1.18 -13.77 -7.15
CA LEU A 8 -0.08 -14.05 -6.47
C LEU A 8 -0.49 -15.53 -6.62
N LEU A 9 -0.39 -16.10 -7.82
CA LEU A 9 -0.61 -17.52 -8.05
C LEU A 9 0.31 -18.39 -7.18
N ALA A 10 1.60 -18.08 -7.16
CA ALA A 10 2.57 -18.84 -6.37
C ALA A 10 2.25 -18.82 -4.86
N LYS A 11 1.72 -17.72 -4.33
CA LYS A 11 1.33 -17.58 -2.91
C LYS A 11 0.15 -18.45 -2.50
N VAL A 12 -0.69 -18.85 -3.45
CA VAL A 12 -1.92 -19.62 -3.20
C VAL A 12 -1.86 -21.03 -3.80
N GLY A 13 -0.66 -21.57 -4.02
CA GLY A 13 -0.49 -22.92 -4.55
C GLY A 13 -0.86 -23.07 -6.04
N ASN A 14 -0.83 -21.97 -6.80
CA ASN A 14 -1.26 -21.86 -8.20
C ASN A 14 -2.76 -22.10 -8.44
N ASP A 15 -3.59 -21.97 -7.41
CA ASP A 15 -5.03 -21.97 -7.54
C ASP A 15 -5.52 -20.62 -8.13
N PRO A 16 -6.11 -20.60 -9.33
CA PRO A 16 -6.52 -19.36 -9.99
C PRO A 16 -7.72 -18.69 -9.30
N ASP A 17 -8.62 -19.45 -8.67
CA ASP A 17 -9.81 -18.90 -8.02
C ASP A 17 -9.41 -18.21 -6.71
N ILE A 18 -8.53 -18.84 -5.92
CA ILE A 18 -7.97 -18.23 -4.71
C ILE A 18 -7.11 -17.02 -5.07
N ALA A 19 -6.34 -17.08 -6.17
CA ALA A 19 -5.53 -15.95 -6.62
C ALA A 19 -6.39 -14.76 -7.06
N ALA A 20 -7.52 -15.02 -7.73
CA ALA A 20 -8.50 -14.00 -8.11
C ALA A 20 -9.12 -13.33 -6.87
N GLU A 21 -9.49 -14.11 -5.86
CA GLU A 21 -10.02 -13.58 -4.60
C GLU A 21 -8.98 -12.75 -3.84
N LEU A 22 -7.74 -13.24 -3.79
CA LEU A 22 -6.62 -12.53 -3.18
C LEU A 22 -6.36 -11.20 -3.90
N ALA A 23 -6.32 -11.20 -5.24
CA ALA A 23 -6.13 -9.98 -6.02
C ALA A 23 -7.26 -8.97 -5.80
N ARG A 24 -8.52 -9.43 -5.69
CA ARG A 24 -9.68 -8.59 -5.39
C ARG A 24 -9.59 -7.99 -4.00
N SER A 25 -9.30 -8.82 -2.99
CA SER A 25 -9.15 -8.39 -1.60
C SER A 25 -8.01 -7.38 -1.45
N LEU A 26 -6.89 -7.57 -2.16
CA LEU A 26 -5.77 -6.63 -2.12
C LEU A 26 -6.09 -5.28 -2.78
N ASP A 27 -6.72 -5.28 -3.97
CA ASP A 27 -7.16 -4.03 -4.63
C ASP A 27 -8.14 -3.26 -3.74
N GLN A 28 -9.14 -3.95 -3.17
CA GLN A 28 -10.14 -3.31 -2.33
C GLN A 28 -9.55 -2.77 -1.02
N ASN A 29 -8.86 -3.60 -0.24
CA ASN A 29 -8.31 -3.18 1.06
C ASN A 29 -7.27 -2.07 0.89
N HIS A 30 -6.39 -2.16 -0.12
CA HIS A 30 -5.37 -1.15 -0.35
C HIS A 30 -5.99 0.19 -0.76
N ARG A 31 -7.06 0.17 -1.57
CA ARG A 31 -7.76 1.40 -1.97
C ARG A 31 -8.44 2.06 -0.78
N GLU A 32 -9.15 1.29 0.04
CA GLU A 32 -9.76 1.78 1.29
C GLU A 32 -8.70 2.39 2.22
N ASP A 33 -7.56 1.70 2.41
CA ASP A 33 -6.45 2.20 3.22
C ASP A 33 -5.82 3.48 2.66
N VAL A 34 -5.75 3.64 1.34
CA VAL A 34 -5.25 4.88 0.70
C VAL A 34 -6.26 6.03 0.85
N ASP A 35 -7.55 5.78 0.65
CA ASP A 35 -8.58 6.81 0.80
C ASP A 35 -8.64 7.32 2.25
N ASP A 36 -8.58 6.41 3.22
CA ASP A 36 -8.54 6.74 4.64
C ASP A 36 -7.23 7.45 5.04
N LEU A 37 -6.09 7.04 4.48
CA LEU A 37 -4.80 7.72 4.66
C LEU A 37 -4.89 9.18 4.19
N LEU A 38 -5.43 9.43 3.01
CA LEU A 38 -5.55 10.78 2.44
C LEU A 38 -6.46 11.66 3.28
N LEU A 39 -7.57 11.10 3.78
CA LEU A 39 -8.47 11.80 4.68
C LEU A 39 -7.78 12.15 6.00
N ALA A 40 -7.06 11.20 6.60
CA ALA A 40 -6.31 11.40 7.83
C ALA A 40 -5.21 12.46 7.68
N ILE A 41 -4.49 12.48 6.55
CA ILE A 41 -3.49 13.52 6.23
C ILE A 41 -4.17 14.90 6.19
N LYS A 42 -5.30 15.03 5.46
CA LYS A 42 -6.04 16.29 5.34
C LYS A 42 -6.56 16.80 6.69
N GLN A 43 -6.88 15.90 7.59
CA GLN A 43 -7.39 16.21 8.94
C GLN A 43 -6.29 16.24 10.01
N GLU A 44 -5.02 16.12 9.61
CA GLU A 44 -3.85 16.11 10.49
C GLU A 44 -3.92 15.04 11.61
N ARG A 45 -4.59 13.92 11.34
CA ARG A 45 -4.76 12.81 12.29
C ARG A 45 -3.55 11.87 12.24
N TRP A 46 -2.40 12.34 12.70
CA TRP A 46 -1.11 11.67 12.48
C TRP A 46 -1.00 10.24 13.03
N ALA A 47 -1.70 9.94 14.13
CA ALA A 47 -1.78 8.56 14.64
C ALA A 47 -2.52 7.63 13.68
N GLU A 48 -3.57 8.12 13.01
CA GLU A 48 -4.29 7.38 11.97
C GLU A 48 -3.44 7.26 10.70
N VAL A 49 -2.75 8.33 10.28
CA VAL A 49 -1.80 8.27 9.14
C VAL A 49 -0.77 7.17 9.34
N LYS A 50 -0.18 7.06 10.55
CA LYS A 50 0.77 6.00 10.88
C LYS A 50 0.14 4.61 10.77
N ARG A 51 -1.10 4.46 11.27
CA ARG A 51 -1.85 3.20 11.20
C ARG A 51 -2.11 2.77 9.76
N TYR A 52 -2.54 3.68 8.88
CA TYR A 52 -2.79 3.35 7.47
C TYR A 52 -1.49 3.08 6.71
N ALA A 53 -0.42 3.83 6.98
CA ALA A 53 0.91 3.54 6.43
C ALA A 53 1.39 2.13 6.80
N HIS A 54 1.11 1.68 8.02
CA HIS A 54 1.42 0.33 8.48
C HIS A 54 0.59 -0.76 7.79
N ARG A 55 -0.68 -0.50 7.49
CA ARG A 55 -1.51 -1.43 6.72
C ARG A 55 -1.02 -1.56 5.28
N ILE A 56 -0.65 -0.44 4.67
CA ILE A 56 -0.04 -0.39 3.33
C ILE A 56 1.32 -1.10 3.32
N LEU A 57 2.12 -0.99 4.38
CA LEU A 57 3.35 -1.76 4.56
C LEU A 57 3.09 -3.27 4.47
N ASN A 58 2.06 -3.78 5.13
CA ASN A 58 1.70 -5.21 5.07
C ASN A 58 1.33 -5.64 3.64
N THR A 59 0.57 -4.82 2.91
CA THR A 59 0.29 -5.06 1.49
C THR A 59 1.59 -5.09 0.67
N ALA A 60 2.49 -4.12 0.87
CA ALA A 60 3.77 -4.05 0.17
C ALA A 60 4.67 -5.27 0.45
N GLN A 61 4.72 -5.73 1.71
CA GLN A 61 5.45 -6.93 2.10
C GLN A 61 4.87 -8.19 1.47
N LEU A 62 3.54 -8.33 1.48
CA LEU A 62 2.86 -9.45 0.85
C LEU A 62 3.21 -9.51 -0.65
N LEU A 63 3.28 -8.37 -1.32
CA LEU A 63 3.60 -8.25 -2.75
C LEU A 63 5.10 -8.20 -3.06
N GLY A 64 5.99 -8.29 -2.06
CA GLY A 64 7.44 -8.24 -2.27
C GLY A 64 7.96 -6.89 -2.80
N CYS A 65 7.22 -5.79 -2.59
CA CYS A 65 7.59 -4.46 -3.06
C CYS A 65 8.62 -3.78 -2.13
N GLY A 66 9.88 -4.25 -2.17
CA GLY A 66 10.93 -3.83 -1.23
C GLY A 66 11.13 -2.31 -1.10
N ALA A 67 11.15 -1.58 -2.23
CA ALA A 67 11.30 -0.12 -2.20
C ALA A 67 10.12 0.59 -1.49
N LEU A 68 8.89 0.08 -1.65
CA LEU A 68 7.72 0.62 -0.95
C LEU A 68 7.72 0.24 0.53
N VAL A 69 8.21 -0.96 0.87
CA VAL A 69 8.41 -1.38 2.27
C VAL A 69 9.34 -0.38 2.98
N GLU A 70 10.49 -0.06 2.39
CA GLU A 70 11.42 0.93 2.96
C GLU A 70 10.79 2.31 3.11
N LEU A 71 10.00 2.75 2.11
CA LEU A 71 9.33 4.05 2.16
C LEU A 71 8.28 4.10 3.27
N CYS A 72 7.48 3.04 3.46
CA CYS A 72 6.50 2.97 4.55
C CYS A 72 7.19 3.03 5.92
N LEU A 73 8.31 2.31 6.10
CA LEU A 73 9.07 2.35 7.36
C LEU A 73 9.64 3.74 7.65
N ARG A 74 10.11 4.47 6.64
CA ARG A 74 10.56 5.86 6.80
C ARG A 74 9.41 6.78 7.21
N VAL A 75 8.23 6.61 6.61
CA VAL A 75 7.02 7.35 6.97
C VAL A 75 6.63 7.09 8.41
N GLU A 76 6.60 5.82 8.84
CA GLU A 76 6.27 5.46 10.23
C GLU A 76 7.26 6.05 11.25
N GLY A 77 8.55 6.06 10.92
CA GLY A 77 9.59 6.66 11.75
C GLY A 77 9.41 8.17 11.89
N LEU A 78 9.21 8.88 10.78
CA LEU A 78 9.00 10.33 10.78
C LEU A 78 7.67 10.76 11.40
N LEU A 79 6.64 9.91 11.35
CA LEU A 79 5.38 10.17 12.07
C LEU A 79 5.51 9.95 13.58
N ALA A 80 6.54 9.24 14.05
CA ALA A 80 6.87 9.13 15.47
C ALA A 80 7.63 10.37 16.00
N GLU A 81 8.22 11.17 15.11
CA GLU A 81 8.97 12.38 15.44
C GLU A 81 8.11 13.65 15.20
N ASP A 82 8.30 14.67 16.05
CA ASP A 82 7.59 15.95 15.92
C ASP A 82 8.30 16.86 14.91
N GLY A 83 8.15 16.54 13.61
CA GLY A 83 8.87 17.19 12.52
C GLY A 83 7.96 17.63 11.38
N GLY A 84 7.25 18.74 11.53
CA GLY A 84 6.24 19.22 10.57
C GLY A 84 6.71 19.33 9.11
N GLN A 85 7.87 19.95 8.84
CA GLN A 85 8.35 20.15 7.47
C GLN A 85 8.94 18.88 6.83
N ALA A 86 9.63 18.04 7.62
CA ALA A 86 10.15 16.76 7.16
C ALA A 86 9.00 15.78 6.84
N ARG A 87 7.94 15.81 7.67
CA ARG A 87 6.70 15.04 7.46
C ARG A 87 6.00 15.44 6.17
N ALA A 88 5.81 16.74 5.92
CA ALA A 88 5.14 17.22 4.72
C ALA A 88 5.87 16.75 3.45
N LYS A 89 7.20 16.95 3.38
CA LYS A 89 8.00 16.53 2.23
C LYS A 89 7.95 15.02 1.99
N LEU A 90 8.04 14.21 3.05
CA LEU A 90 7.99 12.77 2.87
C LEU A 90 6.60 12.29 2.43
N LEU A 91 5.52 12.92 2.91
CA LEU A 91 4.16 12.61 2.47
C LEU A 91 3.93 12.98 1.00
N GLU A 92 4.53 14.06 0.49
CA GLU A 92 4.52 14.43 -0.93
C GLU A 92 5.14 13.33 -1.81
N ASP A 93 6.24 12.71 -1.36
CA ASP A 93 6.87 11.59 -2.08
C ASP A 93 6.09 10.28 -1.91
N TYR A 94 5.47 10.06 -0.75
CA TYR A 94 4.78 8.81 -0.40
C TYR A 94 3.43 8.63 -1.09
N VAL A 95 2.60 9.67 -1.08
CA VAL A 95 1.22 9.61 -1.59
C VAL A 95 1.13 9.13 -3.04
N PRO A 96 1.92 9.66 -3.99
CA PRO A 96 1.89 9.19 -5.38
C PRO A 96 2.26 7.72 -5.52
N VAL A 97 3.17 7.20 -4.69
CA VAL A 97 3.62 5.81 -4.76
C VAL A 97 2.50 4.85 -4.33
N VAL A 98 1.80 5.15 -3.24
CA VAL A 98 0.69 4.30 -2.75
C VAL A 98 -0.53 4.38 -3.66
N GLN A 99 -0.79 5.53 -4.28
CA GLN A 99 -1.81 5.67 -5.31
C GLN A 99 -1.46 4.87 -6.57
N ASN A 100 -0.20 4.89 -7.01
CA ASN A 100 0.25 4.09 -8.14
C ASN A 100 0.12 2.58 -7.86
N LEU A 101 0.37 2.12 -6.63
CA LEU A 101 0.11 0.73 -6.26
C LEU A 101 -1.37 0.36 -6.41
N SER A 102 -2.30 1.26 -6.07
CA SER A 102 -3.74 1.04 -6.29
C SER A 102 -4.04 0.78 -7.77
N ALA A 103 -3.47 1.59 -8.67
CA ALA A 103 -3.63 1.40 -10.12
C ALA A 103 -3.02 0.08 -10.62
N ILE A 104 -1.91 -0.37 -10.03
CA ILE A 104 -1.29 -1.66 -10.36
C ILE A 104 -2.17 -2.82 -9.90
N LEU A 105 -2.68 -2.77 -8.66
CA LEU A 105 -3.54 -3.81 -8.10
C LEU A 105 -4.85 -3.94 -8.87
N GLU A 106 -5.47 -2.83 -9.24
CA GLU A 106 -6.65 -2.82 -10.12
C GLU A 106 -6.36 -3.52 -11.44
N ARG A 107 -5.22 -3.21 -12.08
CA ARG A 107 -4.84 -3.85 -13.34
C ARG A 107 -4.59 -5.34 -13.16
N VAL A 108 -3.97 -5.78 -12.06
CA VAL A 108 -3.70 -7.21 -11.80
C VAL A 108 -5.00 -7.95 -11.56
N ARG A 109 -5.92 -7.37 -10.78
CA ARG A 109 -7.24 -7.94 -10.53
C ARG A 109 -7.99 -8.25 -11.83
N ARG A 110 -7.84 -7.41 -12.86
CA ARG A 110 -8.46 -7.62 -14.19
C ARG A 110 -7.80 -8.72 -15.03
N THR A 111 -6.70 -9.32 -14.58
CA THR A 111 -6.00 -10.44 -15.26
C THR A 111 -6.38 -11.82 -14.72
N PHE A 112 -7.30 -11.85 -13.76
CA PHE A 112 -7.98 -13.03 -13.26
C PHE A 112 -9.45 -12.94 -13.68
#